data_AF-A0A0B8PIU9-F1
#
_entry.id   AF-A0A0B8PIU9-F1
#
_cell.length_a   1.000
_cell.length_b   1.000
_cell.length_c   1.000
_cell.angle_alpha   90.00
_cell.angle_beta   90.00
_cell.angle_gamma   90.00
#
_symmetry.space_group_name_H-M   'P 1'
#
loop_
_entity.id
_entity.type
_entity.pdbx_description
1 polymer ?
#
loop_
_entity_poly.entity_id
_entity_poly.type
_entity_poly.pdbx_seq_one_letter_code
_entity_poly.pdbx_strand_id
1 'polypeptide(L)' 'MHKVALYITQNLPFDRLYFYGKDRPLHVSFGPDQSRYIQYRRTKENGDRVLAKVVKIDKAREYFADF' A
#
# COMPACT_ATOMS: atom_id res chain seq x y z
N MET A 1 0.18 10.84 -3.03
CA MET A 1 0.85 9.79 -2.23
C MET A 1 1.24 8.52 -3.00
N HIS A 2 0.62 8.19 -4.14
CA HIS A 2 1.00 6.98 -4.90
C HIS A 2 2.49 6.94 -5.32
N LYS A 3 3.10 8.07 -5.71
CA LYS A 3 4.54 8.15 -6.05
C LYS A 3 5.46 7.80 -4.87
N VAL A 4 5.12 8.27 -3.67
CA VAL A 4 5.87 7.96 -2.45
C VAL A 4 5.70 6.48 -2.08
N ALA A 5 4.48 5.95 -2.21
CA ALA A 5 4.24 4.52 -2.00
C ALA A 5 5.06 3.65 -2.98
N LEU A 6 5.13 4.04 -4.26
CA LEU A 6 5.96 3.38 -5.25
C LEU A 6 7.46 3.51 -4.95
N TYR A 7 7.91 4.66 -4.44
CA TYR A 7 9.30 4.83 -4.02
C TYR A 7 9.63 3.87 -2.86
N ILE A 8 8.77 3.79 -1.85
CA ILE A 8 8.97 2.89 -0.70
C ILE A 8 9.08 1.44 -1.18
N THR A 9 8.19 1.00 -2.07
CA THR A 9 8.17 -0.39 -2.53
C THR A 9 9.43 -0.79 -3.29
N GLN A 10 10.09 0.16 -3.94
CA GLN A 10 11.29 -0.05 -4.73
C GLN A 10 12.59 0.10 -3.94
N ASN A 11 12.62 0.97 -2.93
CA ASN A 11 13.89 1.44 -2.36
C ASN A 11 14.06 1.11 -0.88
N LEU A 12 12.97 0.81 -0.15
CA LEU A 12 13.02 0.66 1.30
C LEU A 12 12.62 -0.75 1.73
N PRO A 13 13.21 -1.27 2.82
CA PRO A 13 12.74 -2.50 3.43
C PRO A 13 11.48 -2.19 4.27
N PHE A 14 10.47 -3.07 4.16
CA PHE A 14 9.22 -2.95 4.90
C PHE A 14 8.53 -4.31 5.00
N ASP A 15 7.56 -4.44 5.90
CA ASP A 15 6.70 -5.62 5.99
C ASP A 15 5.41 -5.40 5.20
N ARG A 16 4.61 -4.39 5.57
CA ARG A 16 3.35 -4.07 4.88
C ARG A 16 3.23 -2.58 4.61
N LEU A 17 2.73 -2.24 3.42
CA LEU A 17 2.35 -0.87 3.05
C LEU A 17 0.84 -0.80 2.91
N TYR A 18 0.17 -0.05 3.79
CA TYR A 18 -1.26 0.18 3.72
C TYR A 18 -1.51 1.48 2.94
N PHE A 19 -2.18 1.32 1.80
CA PHE A 19 -2.51 2.41 0.89
C PHE A 19 -4.00 2.74 0.98
N TYR A 20 -4.32 3.99 1.27
CA TYR A 20 -5.71 4.45 1.45
C TYR A 20 -6.19 5.37 0.32
N GLY A 21 -5.39 5.53 -0.74
CA GLY A 21 -5.64 6.44 -1.85
C GLY A 21 -4.61 7.57 -1.94
N LYS A 22 -4.58 8.26 -3.08
CA LYS A 22 -3.52 9.22 -3.41
C LYS A 22 -3.48 10.45 -2.50
N ASP A 23 -4.60 10.84 -1.89
CA ASP A 23 -4.74 12.03 -1.06
C ASP A 23 -4.82 11.71 0.44
N ARG A 24 -4.41 10.50 0.84
CA ARG A 24 -4.43 10.02 2.22
C ARG A 24 -3.03 9.59 2.68
N PRO A 25 -2.74 9.64 3.99
CA PRO A 25 -1.45 9.23 4.52
C PRO A 25 -1.17 7.75 4.24
N LEU A 26 0.12 7.39 4.25
CA LEU A 26 0.58 6.02 4.16
C LEU A 26 0.77 5.46 5.58
N HIS A 27 0.44 4.19 5.78
CA HIS A 27 0.89 3.45 6.95
C HIS A 27 1.86 2.37 6.47
N VAL A 28 3.06 2.34 7.05
CA VAL A 28 4.10 1.38 6.70
C VAL A 28 4.53 0.67 7.98
N SER A 29 4.53 -0.66 7.97
CA SER A 29 5.06 -1.47 9.07
C SER A 29 6.42 -2.05 8.71
N PHE A 30 7.23 -2.31 9.74
CA PHE A 30 8.47 -3.05 9.64
C PHE A 30 8.44 -4.18 10.68
N GLY A 31 8.73 -5.40 10.25
CA GLY A 31 8.64 -6.58 11.10
C GLY A 31 9.52 -7.72 10.56
N PRO A 32 9.77 -8.76 11.37
CA PRO A 32 10.72 -9.82 11.05
C PRO A 32 10.32 -10.64 9.81
N ASP A 33 9.02 -10.71 9.51
CA ASP A 33 8.50 -11.51 8.39
C ASP A 33 8.88 -10.95 7.02
N GLN A 34 9.17 -9.64 6.94
CA GLN A 34 9.53 -8.93 5.70
C GLN A 34 8.61 -9.30 4.51
N SER A 35 7.30 -9.34 4.76
CA SER A 35 6.34 -9.90 3.79
C SER A 35 6.27 -9.11 2.47
N ARG A 36 6.64 -7.81 2.52
CA ARG A 36 6.71 -6.88 1.40
C ARG A 36 5.50 -6.91 0.48
N TYR A 37 4.32 -6.58 0.98
CA TYR A 37 3.13 -6.41 0.15
C TYR A 37 2.32 -5.17 0.50
N ILE A 38 1.50 -4.74 -0.44
CA ILE A 38 0.64 -3.56 -0.31
C ILE A 38 -0.78 -4.02 0.02
N GLN A 39 -1.40 -3.42 1.04
CA GLN A 39 -2.83 -3.53 1.32
C GLN A 39 -3.54 -2.25 0.89
N TYR A 40 -4.31 -2.32 -0.18
CA TYR A 40 -5.26 -1.28 -0.50
C TYR A 40 -6.48 -1.39 0.41
N ARG A 41 -6.78 -0.29 1.10
CA ARG A 41 -7.89 -0.17 2.04
C ARG A 41 -8.87 0.88 1.49
N ARG A 42 -10.13 0.49 1.35
CA ARG A 42 -11.22 1.43 1.00
C ARG A 42 -12.06 1.74 2.22
N THR A 43 -12.62 2.95 2.25
CA THR A 43 -13.63 3.35 3.23
C THR A 43 -15.01 3.05 2.65
N LYS A 44 -15.83 2.31 3.39
CA LYS A 44 -17.26 2.09 3.07
C LYS A 44 -18.08 3.34 3.39
N GLU A 45 -19.31 3.39 2.90
CA GLU A 45 -20.27 4.48 3.20
C GLU A 45 -20.51 4.66 4.70
N ASN A 46 -20.49 3.57 5.47
CA ASN A 46 -20.63 3.59 6.93
C ASN A 46 -19.35 4.04 7.68
N GLY A 47 -18.29 4.44 6.98
CA GLY A 47 -17.03 4.91 7.56
C GLY A 47 -15.98 3.82 7.83
N ASP A 48 -16.35 2.54 7.76
CA ASP A 48 -15.42 1.44 8.05
C ASP A 48 -14.33 1.31 6.99
N ARG A 49 -13.10 1.03 7.45
CA ARG A 49 -11.95 0.73 6.56
C ARG A 49 -11.82 -0.77 6.35
N VAL A 50 -12.14 -1.22 5.14
CA VAL A 50 -12.04 -2.64 4.77
C VAL A 50 -10.89 -2.90 3.81
N LEU A 51 -10.35 -4.11 3.86
CA LEU A 51 -9.39 -4.59 2.86
C LEU A 51 -10.11 -4.64 1.51
N ALA A 52 -9.56 -3.95 0.52
CA ALA A 52 -10.08 -3.95 -0.84
C ALA A 52 -9.22 -4.83 -1.77
N LYS A 53 -7.89 -4.74 -1.66
CA LYS A 53 -6.97 -5.51 -2.49
C LYS A 53 -5.65 -5.73 -1.77
N VAL A 54 -5.05 -6.90 -1.97
CA VAL A 54 -3.65 -7.17 -1.65
C VAL A 54 -2.86 -7.15 -2.97
N VAL A 55 -1.80 -6.36 -3.02
CA VAL A 55 -0.93 -6.24 -4.19
C VAL A 55 0.45 -6.73 -3.79
N LYS A 56 0.91 -7.78 -4.46
CA LYS A 56 2.28 -8.31 -4.28
C LYS A 56 3.31 -7.32 -4.86
N ILE A 57 4.53 -7.37 -4.34
CA ILE A 57 5.57 -6.38 -4.65
C ILE A 57 5.92 -6.31 -6.14
N ASP A 58 5.93 -7.45 -6.82
CA ASP A 58 6.20 -7.60 -8.25
C ASP A 58 5.17 -6.84 -9.12
N LYS A 59 3.97 -6.64 -8.58
CA LYS A 59 2.87 -5.91 -9.21
C LYS A 59 2.75 -4.44 -8.76
N ALA A 60 3.64 -3.95 -7.91
CA ALA A 60 3.54 -2.59 -7.36
C ALA A 60 3.63 -1.49 -8.43
N ARG A 61 4.52 -1.66 -9.43
CA ARG A 61 4.67 -0.68 -10.53
C ARG A 61 3.40 -0.59 -11.37
N GLU A 62 2.89 -1.73 -11.81
CA GLU A 62 1.65 -1.84 -12.57
C GLU A 62 0.50 -1.23 -11.78
N TYR A 63 0.36 -1.60 -10.51
CA TYR A 63 -0.72 -1.11 -9.66
C TYR A 63 -0.72 0.41 -9.46
N PHE A 64 0.45 1.04 -9.33
CA PHE A 64 0.54 2.48 -9.13
C PHE A 64 0.59 3.30 -10.44
N ALA A 65 0.62 2.65 -11.61
CA ALA A 65 0.62 3.34 -12.90
C ALA A 65 -0.71 4.05 -13.19
N ASP A 66 -1.82 3.56 -12.61
CA ASP A 66 -3.18 4.02 -12.86
C ASP A 66 -3.66 5.16 -11.92
N PHE A 67 -2.75 5.82 -11.18
CA PHE A 67 -3.10 6.78 -10.10
C PHE A 67 -2.70 8.24 -10.32
#